data_AF-A0A1L9SRA1-F1
#
_entry.id   AF-A0A1L9SRA1-F1
#
_cell.length_a   1.000
_cell.length_b   1.000
_cell.length_c   1.000
_cell.angle_alpha   90.00
_cell.angle_beta   90.00
_cell.angle_gamma   90.00
#
_symmetry.space_group_name_H-M   'P 1'
#
loop_
_entity.id
_entity.type
_entity.pdbx_description
1 polymer ?
#
loop_
_entity_poly.entity_id
_entity_poly.type
_entity_poly.pdbx_seq_one_letter_code
_entity_poly.pdbx_strand_id
1 'polypeptide(L)'
;MGFFSRLITLFGLVLLGHAGFSAHEHTVLSSNARLTASPALPLDIVIEALVSLVIISLGLVLGAEKLKPVSWSVWAGQIEKEGGARNPYRRLEERYSFWDIRAKRKEFADWIRNQDVPAK
;
A
#
# COMPACT_ATOMS: atom_id res chain seq x y z
N MET A 1 1.38 -1.93 -0.14
CA MET A 1 1.12 -2.58 -1.44
C MET A 1 2.41 -3.18 -1.99
N GLY A 2 2.57 -4.50 -1.93
CA GLY A 2 3.69 -5.18 -2.57
C GLY A 2 3.66 -4.99 -4.10
N PHE A 3 4.83 -5.07 -4.75
CA PHE A 3 4.93 -4.93 -6.21
C PHE A 3 3.95 -5.85 -6.96
N PHE A 4 3.88 -7.13 -6.55
CA PHE A 4 2.96 -8.11 -7.13
C PHE A 4 1.49 -7.75 -6.98
N SER A 5 1.07 -7.25 -5.81
CA SER A 5 -0.33 -6.81 -5.60
C SER A 5 -0.73 -5.70 -6.57
N ARG A 6 0.18 -4.76 -6.85
CA ARG A 6 -0.05 -3.66 -7.79
C ARG A 6 -0.18 -4.16 -9.22
N LEU A 7 0.66 -5.11 -9.63
CA LEU A 7 0.57 -5.71 -10.97
C LEU A 7 -0.76 -6.45 -11.16
N ILE A 8 -1.20 -7.22 -10.16
CA ILE A 8 -2.47 -7.95 -10.20
C ILE A 8 -3.65 -6.97 -10.31
N THR A 9 -3.66 -5.92 -9.47
CA THR A 9 -4.71 -4.89 -9.54
C THR A 9 -4.71 -4.16 -10.88
N LEU A 10 -3.53 -3.78 -11.41
CA LEU A 10 -3.42 -3.11 -12.71
C LEU A 10 -3.95 -4.00 -13.84
N PHE A 11 -3.55 -5.28 -13.86
CA PHE A 11 -4.03 -6.23 -14.85
C PHE A 11 -5.55 -6.40 -14.79
N GLY A 12 -6.11 -6.56 -13.59
CA GLY A 12 -7.56 -6.63 -13.41
C GLY A 12 -8.30 -5.37 -13.88
N LEU A 13 -7.73 -4.18 -13.65
CA LEU A 13 -8.31 -2.91 -14.14
C LEU A 13 -8.30 -2.82 -15.67
N VAL A 14 -7.24 -3.31 -16.32
CA VAL A 14 -7.17 -3.38 -17.78
C VAL A 14 -8.25 -4.30 -18.33
N LEU A 15 -8.43 -5.49 -17.75
CA LEU A 15 -9.49 -6.42 -18.15
C LEU A 15 -10.90 -5.83 -17.92
N LEU A 16 -11.12 -5.16 -16.79
CA LEU A 16 -12.40 -4.50 -16.52
C LEU A 16 -12.69 -3.38 -17.53
N GLY A 17 -11.67 -2.60 -17.90
CA GLY A 17 -11.79 -1.59 -18.95
C GLY A 17 -12.11 -2.21 -20.31
N HIS A 18 -11.48 -3.33 -20.64
CA HIS A 18 -11.75 -4.09 -21.86
C HIS A 18 -13.20 -4.59 -21.91
N ALA A 19 -13.67 -5.28 -20.86
CA ALA A 19 -15.05 -5.75 -20.75
C ALA A 19 -16.08 -4.60 -20.84
N GLY A 20 -15.77 -3.46 -20.21
CA GLY A 20 -16.60 -2.26 -20.27
C GLY A 20 -16.68 -1.67 -21.68
N PHE A 21 -15.57 -1.67 -22.42
CA PHE A 21 -15.55 -1.24 -23.81
C PHE A 21 -16.34 -2.22 -24.71
N SER A 22 -16.17 -3.53 -24.54
CA SER A 22 -16.95 -4.56 -25.26
C SER A 22 -18.47 -4.41 -25.01
N ALA A 23 -18.87 -4.15 -23.76
CA ALA A 23 -20.26 -3.90 -23.40
C ALA A 23 -20.82 -2.63 -24.08
N HIS A 24 -20.01 -1.58 -24.18
CA HIS A 24 -20.36 -0.34 -24.87
C HIS A 24 -20.57 -0.60 -26.37
N GLU A 25 -19.61 -1.22 -27.05
CA GLU A 25 -19.74 -1.54 -28.48
C GLU A 25 -20.95 -2.43 -28.77
N HIS A 26 -21.16 -3.48 -27.97
CA HIS A 26 -22.32 -4.36 -28.10
C HIS A 26 -23.63 -3.57 -27.97
N THR A 27 -23.73 -2.71 -26.96
CA THR A 27 -24.93 -1.90 -26.72
C THR A 27 -25.18 -0.90 -27.86
N VAL A 28 -24.14 -0.21 -28.34
CA VAL A 28 -24.26 0.74 -29.46
C VAL A 28 -24.74 0.03 -30.73
N LEU A 29 -24.15 -1.12 -31.06
CA LEU A 29 -24.55 -1.92 -32.23
C LEU A 29 -25.97 -2.48 -32.11
N SER A 30 -26.31 -3.10 -30.97
CA SER A 30 -27.66 -3.60 -30.69
C SER A 30 -28.72 -2.49 -30.74
N SER A 31 -28.37 -1.27 -30.30
CA SER A 31 -29.25 -0.11 -30.35
C SER A 31 -29.46 0.44 -31.77
N ASN A 32 -28.49 0.23 -32.67
CA ASN A 32 -28.62 0.63 -34.09
C ASN A 32 -29.36 -0.46 -34.91
N ALA A 33 -29.22 -1.73 -34.55
CA ALA A 33 -29.86 -2.88 -35.21
C ALA A 33 -31.29 -3.18 -34.72
N ARG A 34 -31.99 -2.16 -34.19
CA ARG A 34 -33.15 -2.14 -33.26
C ARG A 34 -34.44 -2.93 -33.60
N LEU A 35 -34.43 -3.95 -34.47
CA LEU A 35 -35.64 -4.73 -34.81
C LEU A 35 -35.57 -6.24 -34.55
N THR A 36 -34.41 -6.84 -34.26
CA THR A 36 -34.31 -8.32 -34.12
C THR A 36 -33.39 -8.84 -33.00
N ALA A 37 -32.64 -7.98 -32.31
CA ALA A 37 -31.65 -8.42 -31.32
C ALA A 37 -32.15 -8.30 -29.88
N SER A 38 -31.94 -9.35 -29.09
CA SER A 38 -32.23 -9.37 -27.65
C SER A 38 -31.32 -8.37 -26.91
N PRO A 39 -31.82 -7.58 -25.95
CA PRO A 39 -31.04 -6.55 -25.25
C PRO A 39 -30.09 -7.13 -24.18
N ALA A 40 -30.05 -8.45 -24.02
CA ALA A 40 -29.19 -9.10 -23.04
C ALA A 40 -27.71 -9.05 -23.46
N LEU A 41 -26.82 -8.79 -22.50
CA LEU A 41 -25.39 -8.87 -22.75
C LEU A 41 -24.96 -10.31 -23.02
N PRO A 42 -24.06 -10.53 -23.99
CA PRO A 42 -23.35 -11.78 -24.17
C PRO A 42 -22.68 -12.27 -22.88
N LEU A 43 -22.72 -13.58 -22.68
CA LEU A 43 -22.25 -14.23 -21.45
C LEU A 43 -20.71 -14.15 -21.29
N ASP A 44 -19.97 -14.07 -22.39
CA ASP A 44 -18.52 -13.83 -22.38
C ASP A 44 -18.17 -12.48 -21.73
N ILE A 45 -18.85 -11.39 -22.11
CA ILE A 45 -18.64 -10.05 -21.52
C ILE A 45 -18.98 -10.06 -20.02
N VAL A 46 -20.06 -10.74 -19.63
CA VAL A 46 -20.46 -10.86 -18.22
C VAL A 46 -19.40 -11.63 -17.42
N ILE A 47 -18.92 -12.76 -17.94
CA ILE A 47 -17.87 -13.55 -17.28
C ILE A 47 -16.57 -12.76 -17.19
N GLU A 48 -16.16 -12.07 -18.26
CA GLU A 48 -14.95 -11.24 -18.28
C GLU A 48 -15.00 -10.16 -17.19
N ALA A 49 -16.14 -9.48 -17.05
CA ALA A 49 -16.34 -8.47 -16.01
C ALA A 49 -16.30 -9.07 -14.59
N LEU A 50 -16.96 -10.22 -14.37
CA LEU A 50 -16.94 -10.90 -13.06
C LEU A 50 -15.54 -11.41 -12.68
N VAL A 51 -14.81 -11.98 -13.62
CA VAL A 51 -13.42 -12.42 -13.42
C VAL A 51 -12.53 -11.22 -13.12
N SER A 52 -12.69 -10.12 -13.86
CA SER A 52 -11.96 -8.87 -13.62
C SER A 52 -12.21 -8.33 -12.21
N LEU A 53 -13.47 -8.32 -11.76
CA LEU A 53 -13.85 -7.91 -10.40
C LEU A 53 -13.16 -8.77 -9.34
N VAL A 54 -13.11 -10.09 -9.52
CA VAL A 54 -12.44 -11.01 -8.59
C VAL A 54 -10.94 -10.73 -8.55
N ILE A 55 -10.29 -10.55 -9.71
CA ILE A 55 -8.85 -10.26 -9.81
C ILE A 55 -8.51 -8.93 -9.13
N ILE A 56 -9.27 -7.87 -9.38
CA ILE A 56 -9.08 -6.56 -8.74
C ILE A 56 -9.22 -6.69 -7.23
N SER A 57 -10.29 -7.34 -6.77
CA SER A 57 -10.55 -7.53 -5.34
C SER A 57 -9.41 -8.29 -4.66
N LEU A 58 -8.91 -9.36 -5.30
CA LEU A 58 -7.76 -10.12 -4.82
C LEU A 58 -6.50 -9.25 -4.75
N GLY A 59 -6.19 -8.49 -5.80
CA GLY A 59 -5.04 -7.59 -5.83
C GLY A 59 -5.09 -6.53 -4.73
N LEU A 60 -6.26 -5.93 -4.49
CA LEU A 60 -6.46 -4.94 -3.43
C LEU A 60 -6.30 -5.55 -2.03
N VAL A 61 -6.89 -6.73 -1.78
CA VAL A 61 -6.79 -7.42 -0.49
C VAL A 61 -5.35 -7.85 -0.20
N LEU A 62 -4.64 -8.42 -1.18
CA LEU A 62 -3.23 -8.78 -1.05
C LEU A 62 -2.31 -7.55 -0.88
N GLY A 63 -2.73 -6.39 -1.40
CA GLY A 63 -1.99 -5.14 -1.30
C GLY A 63 -2.18 -4.37 0.00
N ALA A 64 -3.19 -4.74 0.79
CA ALA A 64 -3.53 -4.10 2.05
C ALA A 64 -2.41 -4.24 3.10
N GLU A 65 -2.28 -3.24 3.96
CA GLU A 65 -1.35 -3.32 5.09
C GLU A 65 -1.84 -4.34 6.12
N LYS A 66 -0.91 -5.03 6.77
CA LYS A 66 -1.24 -5.94 7.87
C LYS A 66 -1.91 -5.15 9.00
N LEU A 67 -2.93 -5.75 9.60
CA LEU A 67 -3.62 -5.17 10.75
C LEU A 67 -2.62 -4.93 11.89
N LYS A 68 -2.75 -3.77 12.53
CA LYS A 68 -1.97 -3.45 13.73
C LYS A 68 -2.56 -4.21 14.92
N PRO A 69 -1.72 -4.70 15.85
CA PRO A 69 -2.22 -5.31 17.07
C PRO A 69 -3.01 -4.30 17.91
N VAL A 70 -4.07 -4.78 18.56
CA VAL A 70 -4.96 -3.96 19.40
C VAL A 70 -4.29 -3.55 20.71
N SER A 71 -3.42 -4.41 21.25
CA SER A 71 -2.69 -4.10 22.49
C SER A 71 -1.53 -3.15 22.23
N TRP A 72 -1.51 -2.05 22.97
CA TRP A 72 -0.47 -1.04 22.89
C TRP A 72 0.92 -1.60 23.19
N SER A 73 1.08 -2.42 24.23
CA SER A 73 2.39 -2.97 24.61
C SER A 73 2.97 -3.89 23.54
N VAL A 74 2.11 -4.66 22.87
CA VAL A 74 2.51 -5.54 21.75
C VAL A 74 2.91 -4.71 20.54
N TRP A 75 2.12 -3.68 20.21
CA TRP A 75 2.44 -2.77 19.10
C TRP A 75 3.75 -2.00 19.35
N ALA A 76 3.91 -1.41 20.53
CA ALA A 76 5.09 -0.65 20.93
C ALA A 76 6.35 -1.53 20.91
N GLY A 77 6.26 -2.74 21.49
CA GLY A 77 7.39 -3.69 21.45
C GLY A 77 7.78 -4.14 20.04
N GLN A 78 6.82 -4.23 19.10
CA GLN A 78 7.13 -4.52 17.70
C GLN A 78 7.81 -3.33 17.01
N ILE A 79 7.35 -2.11 17.26
CA ILE A 79 7.93 -0.88 16.72
C ILE A 79 9.36 -0.65 17.25
N GLU A 80 9.61 -0.92 18.52
CA GLU A 80 10.96 -0.84 19.11
C GLU A 80 11.91 -1.84 18.43
N LYS A 81 11.47 -3.08 18.19
CA LYS A 81 12.25 -4.09 17.45
C LYS A 81 12.55 -3.67 16.00
N GLU A 82 11.63 -2.96 15.36
CA GLU A 82 11.80 -2.40 14.01
C GLU A 82 12.63 -1.10 13.99
N GLY A 83 13.20 -0.69 15.14
CA GLY A 83 14.09 0.47 15.25
C GLY A 83 13.38 1.81 15.45
N GLY A 84 12.10 1.81 15.82
CA GLY A 84 11.36 3.00 16.27
C GLY A 84 11.09 4.07 15.20
N ALA A 85 11.60 3.92 13.97
CA ALA A 85 11.43 4.91 12.91
C ALA A 85 9.97 5.12 12.50
N ARG A 86 9.14 4.08 12.62
CA ARG A 86 7.70 4.12 12.34
C ARG A 86 6.86 4.52 13.54
N ASN A 87 7.47 4.94 14.66
CA ASN A 87 6.73 5.39 15.84
C ASN A 87 6.14 6.80 15.63
N PRO A 88 4.81 6.97 15.50
CA PRO A 88 4.16 8.29 15.50
C PRO A 88 4.48 9.16 16.73
N TYR A 89 4.79 8.55 17.88
CA TYR A 89 5.03 9.26 19.14
C TYR A 89 6.52 9.47 19.45
N ARG A 90 7.41 9.12 18.52
CA ARG A 90 8.87 9.21 18.71
C ARG A 90 9.29 10.58 19.24
N ARG A 91 8.70 11.65 18.73
CA ARG A 91 8.98 13.03 19.16
C ARG A 91 8.62 13.30 20.62
N LEU A 92 7.53 12.72 21.11
CA LEU A 92 7.08 12.87 22.50
C LEU A 92 7.91 12.01 23.45
N GLU A 93 8.35 10.83 22.99
CA GLU A 93 9.22 9.93 23.76
C GLU A 93 10.65 10.48 23.86
N GLU A 94 11.22 10.94 22.74
CA GLU A 94 12.59 11.48 22.66
C GLU A 94 12.72 12.88 23.26
N ARG A 95 11.60 13.59 23.46
CA ARG A 95 11.53 14.88 24.18
C ARG A 95 12.60 15.88 23.75
N TYR A 96 12.81 16.04 22.44
CA TYR A 96 13.87 16.90 21.88
C TYR A 96 13.90 18.32 22.46
N SER A 97 12.75 18.88 22.82
CA SER A 97 12.66 20.23 23.41
C SER A 97 13.30 20.35 24.80
N PHE A 98 13.48 19.23 25.50
CA PHE A 98 14.08 19.17 26.84
C PHE A 98 15.54 18.71 26.79
N TRP A 99 16.14 18.65 25.59
CA TRP A 99 17.49 18.18 25.45
C TRP A 99 18.50 19.22 25.92
N ASP A 100 19.40 18.84 26.83
CA ASP A 100 20.56 19.67 27.15
C ASP A 100 21.57 19.67 25.98
N ILE A 101 21.46 20.71 25.15
CA ILE A 101 22.31 20.93 23.99
C ILE A 101 23.78 21.08 24.41
N ARG A 102 24.07 21.66 25.58
CA ARG A 102 25.46 21.89 26.04
C ARG A 102 26.10 20.58 26.43
N ALA A 103 25.38 19.75 27.19
CA ALA A 103 25.86 18.43 27.58
C ALA A 103 26.16 17.55 26.35
N LYS A 104 25.27 17.52 25.34
CA LYS A 104 25.50 16.73 24.13
C LYS A 104 26.63 17.20 23.24
N ARG A 105 26.81 18.52 23.12
CA ARG A 105 27.98 19.06 22.40
C ARG A 105 29.29 18.64 23.07
N LYS A 106 29.31 18.60 24.41
CA LYS A 106 30.46 18.10 25.17
C LYS A 106 30.69 16.61 24.94
N GLU A 107 29.66 15.78 25.07
CA GLU A 107 29.74 14.33 24.79
C GLU A 107 30.31 14.06 23.38
N PHE A 108 29.81 14.78 22.37
CA PHE A 108 30.28 14.64 21.00
C PHE A 108 31.76 15.04 20.85
N ALA A 109 32.18 16.13 21.47
CA ALA A 109 33.57 16.58 21.45
C ALA A 109 34.52 15.60 22.16
N ASP A 110 34.07 15.00 23.27
CA ASP A 110 34.82 13.97 23.99
C ASP A 110 34.92 12.68 23.16
N TRP A 111 33.85 12.31 22.45
CA TRP A 111 33.83 11.15 21.56
C TRP A 111 34.80 11.30 20.38
N ILE A 112 34.82 12.45 19.69
CA ILE A 112 35.79 12.71 18.60
C ILE A 112 37.22 12.58 19.12
N ARG A 113 37.51 13.21 20.26
CA ARG A 113 38.86 13.14 20.86
C ARG A 113 39.30 11.71 21.16
N ASN A 114 38.38 10.83 21.53
CA ASN A 114 38.69 9.41 21.77
C ASN A 114 38.87 8.59 20.48
N GLN A 115 38.31 9.01 19.35
CA GLN A 115 38.55 8.35 18.05
C GLN A 115 39.90 8.71 17.43
N ASP A 116 40.40 9.92 17.69
CA ASP A 116 41.72 10.38 17.22
C ASP A 116 42.90 9.77 18.01
N VAL A 117 42.62 9.02 19.09
CA VAL A 117 43.66 8.26 19.82
C VAL A 117 43.75 6.87 19.22
N PRO A 118 44.80 6.53 18.44
CA PRO A 118 44.96 5.19 17.90
C PRO A 118 45.09 4.21 19.07
N ALA A 119 44.32 3.12 19.01
CA ALA A 119 44.40 2.03 19.97
C ALA A 119 45.86 1.53 20.04
N LYS A 120 46.45 1.63 21.24
CA LYS A 120 47.79 1.15 21.55
C LYS A 120 47.84 -0.37 21.54
#